data_AF-A0A225SPC4-F1
#
_entry.id   AF-A0A225SPC4-F1
#
_cell.length_a   1.000
_cell.length_b   1.000
_cell.length_c   1.000
_cell.angle_alpha   90.00
_cell.angle_beta   90.00
_cell.angle_gamma   90.00
#
_symmetry.space_group_name_H-M   'P 1'
#
loop_
_entity.id
_entity.type
_entity.pdbx_description
1 polymer ?
#
loop_
_entity_poly.entity_id
_entity_poly.type
_entity_poly.pdbx_seq_one_letter_code
_entity_poly.pdbx_strand_id
1 'polypeptide(L)'
;MRVRGKEIREMMMTNNYLGAHELATLVGCLPGSKACMRRWLDRNGWPYECNRVGFPLVSRAYHDARLAGASVDVTQAEQRVEPNFAALLA
;
A
#
# COMPACT_ATOMS: atom_id res chain seq x y z
N MET A 1 -13.27 -3.60 33.13
CA MET A 1 -12.88 -2.86 31.92
C MET A 1 -12.40 -3.81 30.83
N ARG A 2 -13.28 -4.23 29.91
CA ARG A 2 -12.93 -5.11 28.78
C ARG A 2 -13.56 -4.57 27.49
N VAL A 3 -13.22 -3.33 27.16
CA VAL A 3 -13.68 -2.60 25.96
C VAL A 3 -12.49 -2.22 25.06
N ARG A 4 -11.53 -3.13 24.86
CA ARG A 4 -10.42 -2.92 23.90
C ARG A 4 -10.56 -3.70 22.58
N GLY A 5 -11.61 -4.52 22.45
CA GLY A 5 -11.79 -5.42 21.30
C GLY A 5 -12.79 -4.95 20.24
N LYS A 6 -13.79 -4.13 20.61
CA LYS A 6 -14.81 -3.63 19.66
C LYS A 6 -14.44 -2.30 19.02
N GLU A 7 -13.88 -1.34 19.76
CA GLU A 7 -13.47 -0.03 19.23
C GLU A 7 -12.36 -0.13 18.15
N ILE A 8 -11.47 -1.12 18.26
CA ILE A 8 -10.42 -1.32 17.25
C ILE A 8 -11.01 -1.83 15.92
N ARG A 9 -12.15 -2.54 15.96
CA ARG A 9 -12.84 -3.03 14.75
C ARG A 9 -13.64 -1.92 14.05
N GLU A 10 -14.12 -0.93 14.80
CA GLU A 10 -14.87 0.21 14.26
C GLU A 10 -13.92 1.26 13.64
N MET A 11 -12.72 1.43 14.21
CA MET A 11 -11.65 2.24 13.64
C MET A 11 -10.96 1.61 12.40
N MET A 12 -11.26 0.33 12.10
CA MET A 12 -10.78 -0.40 10.91
C MET A 12 -11.60 -0.16 9.64
N MET A 13 -12.75 0.52 9.72
CA MET A 13 -13.56 0.85 8.54
C MET A 13 -13.10 2.10 7.79
N THR A 14 -12.19 2.90 8.36
CA THR A 14 -11.66 4.14 7.74
C THR A 14 -10.14 4.12 7.55
N ASN A 15 -9.50 2.96 7.70
CA ASN A 15 -8.06 2.91 7.51
C ASN A 15 -7.75 2.73 6.02
N ASN A 16 -7.07 3.72 5.44
CA ASN A 16 -6.74 3.73 4.02
C ASN A 16 -5.66 2.68 3.64
N TYR A 17 -5.19 1.91 4.63
CA TYR A 17 -4.11 0.93 4.53
C TYR A 17 -4.58 -0.48 4.93
N LEU A 18 -3.98 -1.50 4.32
CA LEU A 18 -4.20 -2.91 4.66
C LEU A 18 -3.72 -3.18 6.09
N GLY A 19 -4.58 -3.80 6.89
CA GLY A 19 -4.20 -4.29 8.21
C GLY A 19 -3.23 -5.47 8.15
N ALA A 20 -2.56 -5.77 9.26
CA ALA A 20 -1.56 -6.83 9.31
C ALA A 20 -2.10 -8.23 8.96
N HIS A 21 -3.36 -8.52 9.29
CA HIS A 21 -4.01 -9.78 8.95
C HIS A 21 -4.37 -9.85 7.46
N GLU A 22 -4.86 -8.76 6.87
CA GLU A 22 -5.18 -8.70 5.44
C GLU A 22 -3.91 -8.85 4.60
N LEU A 23 -2.84 -8.16 5.00
CA LEU A 23 -1.54 -8.28 4.35
C LEU A 23 -0.93 -9.68 4.51
N ALA A 24 -1.10 -10.30 5.68
CA ALA A 24 -0.68 -11.68 5.92
C ALA A 24 -1.40 -12.67 5.00
N THR A 25 -2.72 -12.51 4.81
CA THR A 25 -3.52 -13.31 3.87
C THR A 25 -3.08 -13.11 2.44
N LEU A 26 -2.80 -11.86 2.03
CA LEU A 26 -2.32 -11.54 0.67
C LEU A 26 -0.95 -12.19 0.40
N VAL A 27 -0.02 -12.08 1.34
CA VAL A 27 1.35 -12.61 1.19
C VAL A 27 1.41 -14.13 1.40
N GLY A 28 0.46 -14.71 2.12
CA GLY A 28 0.51 -16.11 2.56
C GLY A 28 1.53 -16.37 3.68
N CYS A 29 1.82 -15.37 4.51
CA CYS A 29 2.79 -15.47 5.61
C CYS A 29 2.13 -15.18 6.97
N LEU A 30 2.79 -15.54 8.08
CA LEU A 30 2.31 -15.21 9.42
C LEU A 30 2.29 -13.68 9.65
N PRO A 31 1.32 -13.14 10.42
CA PRO A 31 1.16 -11.69 10.65
C PRO A 31 2.32 -11.04 11.41
N GLY A 32 3.20 -11.82 12.05
CA GLY A 32 4.42 -11.32 12.71
C GLY A 32 5.65 -11.21 11.80
N SER A 33 5.61 -11.84 10.61
CA SER A 33 6.78 -11.99 9.75
C SER A 33 6.98 -10.79 8.82
N LYS A 34 7.30 -9.62 9.39
CA LYS A 34 7.57 -8.36 8.67
C LYS A 34 8.58 -8.51 7.54
N ALA A 35 9.63 -9.32 7.76
CA ALA A 35 10.65 -9.59 6.75
C ALA A 35 10.11 -10.39 5.55
N CYS A 36 9.21 -11.36 5.78
CA CYS A 36 8.55 -12.11 4.71
C CYS A 36 7.68 -11.17 3.87
N MET A 37 6.87 -10.33 4.53
CA MET A 37 6.00 -9.36 3.85
C MET A 37 6.80 -8.42 2.97
N ARG A 38 7.86 -7.79 3.48
CA ARG A 38 8.72 -6.89 2.70
C ARG A 38 9.34 -7.60 1.50
N ARG A 39 9.89 -8.81 1.68
CA ARG A 39 10.48 -9.59 0.59
C ARG A 39 9.46 -9.99 -0.48
N TRP A 40 8.22 -10.25 -0.10
CA TRP A 40 7.16 -10.56 -1.06
C TRP A 40 6.73 -9.30 -1.82
N LEU A 41 6.52 -8.18 -1.11
CA LEU A 41 6.14 -6.90 -1.71
C LEU A 41 7.20 -6.43 -2.71
N ASP A 42 8.48 -6.53 -2.34
CA ASP A 42 9.62 -6.20 -3.20
C ASP A 42 9.65 -7.07 -4.47
N ARG A 43 9.56 -8.40 -4.32
CA ARG A 43 9.55 -9.33 -5.46
C ARG A 43 8.35 -9.16 -6.40
N ASN A 44 7.20 -8.74 -5.88
CA ASN A 44 5.98 -8.55 -6.67
C ASN A 44 5.81 -7.10 -7.16
N GLY A 45 6.77 -6.20 -6.87
CA GLY A 45 6.71 -4.79 -7.23
C GLY A 45 5.49 -4.08 -6.64
N TRP A 46 5.15 -4.36 -5.39
CA TRP A 46 4.06 -3.67 -4.69
C TRP A 46 4.61 -2.43 -3.99
N PRO A 47 4.07 -1.22 -4.24
CA PRO A 47 4.42 -0.03 -3.49
C PRO A 47 3.94 -0.15 -2.05
N TYR A 48 4.82 0.15 -1.09
CA TYR A 48 4.52 0.14 0.33
C TYR A 48 5.29 1.23 1.07
N GLU A 49 4.72 1.71 2.17
CA GLU A 49 5.38 2.64 3.09
C GLU A 49 5.68 1.95 4.42
N CYS A 50 6.75 2.31 5.13
CA CYS A 50 7.07 1.70 6.42
C CYS A 50 6.58 2.57 7.58
N ASN A 51 5.78 2.00 8.48
CA ASN A 51 5.44 2.66 9.75
C ASN A 51 6.68 2.73 10.67
N ARG A 52 6.63 3.50 11.76
CA ARG A 52 7.70 3.66 12.77
C ARG A 52 8.25 2.35 13.33
N VAL A 53 7.44 1.28 13.35
CA VAL A 53 7.81 -0.07 13.84
C VAL A 53 8.44 -0.94 12.72
N GLY A 54 8.59 -0.39 11.52
CA GLY A 54 9.07 -1.07 10.32
C GLY A 54 8.06 -2.05 9.72
N PHE A 55 6.76 -1.85 9.99
CA PHE A 55 5.69 -2.64 9.37
C PHE A 55 5.33 -2.05 8.00
N PRO A 56 5.30 -2.86 6.91
CA PRO A 56 4.93 -2.37 5.59
C PRO A 56 3.42 -2.08 5.52
N LEU A 57 3.07 -0.87 5.09
CA LEU A 57 1.72 -0.37 4.86
C LEU A 57 1.47 -0.29 3.36
N VAL A 58 0.38 -0.91 2.92
CA VAL A 58 -0.08 -0.88 1.52
C VAL A 58 -1.44 -0.23 1.49
N SER A 59 -1.68 0.71 0.57
CA SER A 59 -2.97 1.37 0.45
C SER A 59 -4.07 0.41 -0.01
N ARG A 60 -5.24 0.48 0.61
CA ARG A 60 -6.38 -0.38 0.26
C ARG A 60 -6.94 -0.08 -1.13
N ALA A 61 -6.96 1.20 -1.50
CA ALA A 61 -7.30 1.64 -2.85
C ALA A 61 -6.37 1.03 -3.92
N TYR A 62 -5.05 0.91 -3.62
CA TYR A 62 -4.10 0.30 -4.55
C TYR A 62 -4.36 -1.21 -4.71
N HIS A 63 -4.60 -1.90 -3.59
CA HIS A 63 -4.96 -3.31 -3.61
C HIS A 63 -6.24 -3.57 -4.41
N ASP A 64 -7.28 -2.78 -4.18
CA ASP A 64 -8.56 -2.89 -4.90
C ASP A 64 -8.40 -2.60 -6.40
N ALA A 65 -7.68 -1.53 -6.77
CA ALA A 65 -7.36 -1.22 -8.16
C ALA A 65 -6.62 -2.38 -8.85
N ARG A 66 -5.61 -2.97 -8.17
CA ARG A 66 -4.83 -4.08 -8.70
C ARG A 66 -5.66 -5.36 -8.85
N LEU A 67 -6.60 -5.64 -7.94
CA LEU A 67 -7.55 -6.74 -8.05
C LEU A 67 -8.61 -6.51 -9.14
N ALA A 68 -9.06 -5.27 -9.33
CA ALA A 68 -10.00 -4.88 -10.37
C ALA A 68 -9.40 -4.96 -11.79
N GLY A 69 -8.14 -5.38 -11.93
CA GLY A 69 -7.45 -5.49 -13.21
C GLY A 69 -6.88 -4.17 -13.72
N ALA A 70 -6.94 -3.09 -12.93
CA ALA A 70 -6.09 -1.94 -13.16
C ALA A 70 -4.68 -2.35 -12.76
N SER A 71 -3.95 -2.95 -13.70
CA SER A 71 -2.51 -3.12 -13.57
C SER A 71 -1.96 -1.70 -13.48
N VAL A 72 -1.78 -1.20 -12.25
CA VAL A 72 -1.10 0.06 -11.99
C VAL A 72 0.35 -0.22 -12.31
N ASP A 73 0.63 -0.15 -13.60
CA ASP A 73 1.95 -0.26 -14.17
C ASP A 73 2.77 0.84 -13.50
N VAL A 74 3.57 0.43 -12.52
CA VAL A 74 4.49 1.30 -11.77
C VAL A 74 5.55 1.91 -12.70
N THR A 75 5.55 1.54 -13.98
CA THR A 75 6.25 2.24 -15.06
C THR A 75 5.59 3.58 -15.47
N GLN A 76 4.47 3.99 -14.87
CA GLN A 76 4.05 5.40 -14.86
C GLN A 76 4.81 6.24 -13.81
N ALA A 77 5.98 5.78 -13.37
CA ALA A 77 7.03 6.71 -12.96
C ALA A 77 7.38 7.59 -14.17
N GLU A 78 6.92 8.84 -14.13
CA GLU A 78 7.28 9.93 -15.05
C GLU A 78 6.79 9.82 -16.51
N GLN A 79 5.49 10.05 -16.72
CA GLN A 79 5.17 11.07 -17.73
C GLN A 79 5.39 12.44 -17.10
N ARG A 80 6.66 12.81 -16.91
CA ARG A 80 7.05 14.22 -16.75
C ARG A 80 6.69 14.87 -18.08
N VAL A 81 5.50 15.45 -18.16
CA VAL A 81 5.20 16.43 -19.19
C VAL A 81 6.14 17.59 -18.89
N GLU A 82 7.29 17.64 -19.58
CA GLU A 82 8.14 18.81 -19.51
C GLU A 82 7.30 20.00 -19.97
N PRO A 83 7.12 21.03 -19.13
CA PRO A 83 6.38 22.21 -19.54
C PRO A 83 7.10 22.86 -20.73
N ASN A 84 6.36 23.23 -21.77
CA ASN A 84 6.94 23.82 -22.96
C ASN A 84 7.45 25.25 -22.67
N PHE A 85 8.73 25.38 -22.35
CA PHE A 85 9.38 26.67 -22.05
C PHE A 85 9.46 27.60 -23.28
N ALA A 86 9.23 27.11 -24.50
CA ALA A 86 9.18 27.95 -25.69
C ALA A 86 8.05 29.00 -25.62
N ALA A 87 7.01 28.76 -24.81
CA ALA A 87 5.92 29.72 -24.60
C ALA A 87 6.31 30.94 -23.73
N LEU A 88 7.49 30.95 -23.09
CA LEU A 88 7.96 32.06 -22.27
C LEU A 88 8.72 33.13 -23.05
N LEU A 89 9.00 32.89 -24.34
CA LEU A 89 9.79 33.77 -25.21
C LEU A 89 8.95 34.53 -26.24
N ALA A 90 7.62 34.46 -26.14
CA ALA A 90 6.67 35.19 -26.99
C ALA A 90 6.13 36.45 -26.30
#